data_AF-A0A2N1M6B1-F1
#
_entry.id   AF-A0A2N1M6B1-F1
#
_cell.length_a   1.000
_cell.length_b   1.000
_cell.length_c   1.000
_cell.angle_alpha   90.00
_cell.angle_beta   90.00
_cell.angle_gamma   90.00
#
_symmetry.space_group_name_H-M   'P 1'
#
loop_
_entity.id
_entity.type
_entity.pdbx_description
1 polymer ?
#
loop_
_entity_poly.entity_id
_entity_poly.type
_entity_poly.pdbx_seq_one_letter_code
_entity_poly.pdbx_strand_id
1 'polypeptide(L)'
;MSTSTAEHDSYLVENWDTETLIDYLKEQNLKLDDDDLGILRKQKVTGLSFLDLTEEKYEKWGMAGGPATLLAKEAKTLKEKPKRAFSSYKSLSEVLAKYGIDSNGTDTIPLFSLQTHEIQESDKHFEHCMAEILVRLKNYGSLVVDSLEAMRNEYVVAILHTAINITRDSTGEELSMRPEYEVIGDDSTGRVDFAIKKAENLICITEDKPERNLIEGLAQNIKQLESSCQTNLKKRKRNDDDDFDYLYGIVTTARDWHFLLYTPGKISQGSKLPFSIVFSEDALDKESVEYRTLRDGVKKVLGVVVGLLKDRACAEDDSPSKKKARIEEYRSKK
;
A
#
# COMPACT_ATOMS: atom_id res chain seq x y z
N MET A 1 -25.68 -13.38 -28.03
CA MET A 1 -24.63 -14.41 -28.16
C MET A 1 -23.50 -13.95 -27.26
N SER A 2 -23.47 -14.49 -26.05
CA SER A 2 -22.61 -14.04 -24.96
C SER A 2 -21.17 -14.47 -25.21
N THR A 3 -20.26 -13.51 -25.34
CA THR A 3 -18.82 -13.74 -25.18
C THR A 3 -18.54 -13.68 -23.68
N SER A 4 -18.50 -14.84 -23.05
CA SER A 4 -17.95 -15.02 -21.70
C SER A 4 -16.44 -14.87 -21.79
N THR A 5 -15.93 -13.65 -21.65
CA THR A 5 -14.56 -13.43 -21.21
C THR A 5 -14.54 -13.74 -19.72
N ALA A 6 -14.11 -14.94 -19.36
CA ALA A 6 -13.77 -15.25 -17.97
C ALA A 6 -12.61 -14.34 -17.58
N GLU A 7 -12.91 -13.31 -16.79
CA GLU A 7 -11.93 -12.53 -16.04
C GLU A 7 -11.23 -13.51 -15.10
N HIS A 8 -10.03 -13.97 -15.47
CA HIS A 8 -9.23 -14.83 -14.58
C HIS A 8 -8.53 -13.96 -13.54
N ASP A 9 -9.05 -14.10 -12.33
CA ASP A 9 -8.82 -13.32 -11.12
C ASP A 9 -7.48 -13.66 -10.41
N SER A 10 -6.38 -13.71 -11.18
CA SER A 10 -5.06 -13.96 -10.61
C SER A 10 -3.97 -13.36 -11.50
N TYR A 11 -3.49 -12.16 -11.17
CA TYR A 11 -2.34 -11.57 -11.88
C TYR A 11 -1.01 -12.27 -11.56
N LEU A 12 -0.96 -13.10 -10.52
CA LEU A 12 0.22 -13.83 -10.07
C LEU A 12 0.24 -15.25 -10.64
N VAL A 13 1.32 -15.60 -11.33
CA VAL A 13 1.51 -16.94 -11.91
C VAL A 13 1.48 -18.00 -10.80
N GLU A 14 2.01 -17.70 -9.61
CA GLU A 14 2.07 -18.63 -8.48
C GLU A 14 0.68 -19.12 -8.03
N ASN A 15 -0.36 -18.32 -8.25
CA ASN A 15 -1.73 -18.62 -7.82
C ASN A 15 -2.56 -19.31 -8.90
N TRP A 16 -2.01 -19.53 -10.10
CA TRP A 16 -2.74 -20.19 -11.17
C TRP A 16 -2.92 -21.68 -10.89
N ASP A 17 -4.17 -22.12 -10.97
CA ASP A 17 -4.45 -23.54 -11.12
C ASP A 17 -4.01 -24.04 -12.50
N THR A 18 -4.06 -25.36 -12.70
CA THR A 18 -3.56 -25.98 -13.93
C THR A 18 -4.28 -25.50 -15.18
N GLU A 19 -5.59 -25.25 -15.12
CA GLU A 19 -6.33 -24.80 -16.30
C GLU A 19 -6.07 -23.32 -16.61
N THR A 20 -6.00 -22.45 -15.61
CA THR A 20 -5.61 -21.03 -15.77
C THR A 20 -4.22 -20.91 -16.40
N LEU A 21 -3.26 -21.72 -15.94
CA LEU A 21 -1.93 -21.78 -16.55
C LEU A 21 -1.99 -22.22 -18.02
N ILE A 22 -2.78 -23.24 -18.33
CA ILE A 22 -2.91 -23.74 -19.71
C ILE A 22 -3.54 -22.69 -20.63
N ASP A 23 -4.56 -21.97 -20.17
CA ASP A 23 -5.20 -20.93 -20.96
C ASP A 23 -4.22 -19.78 -21.25
N TYR A 24 -3.42 -19.36 -20.26
CA TYR A 24 -2.31 -18.42 -20.50
C TYR A 24 -1.31 -18.94 -21.55
N LEU A 25 -0.88 -20.20 -21.46
CA LEU A 25 0.11 -20.79 -22.37
C LEU A 25 -0.41 -20.86 -23.82
N LYS A 26 -1.72 -21.06 -24.01
CA LYS A 26 -2.35 -20.99 -25.35
C LYS A 26 -2.29 -19.58 -25.94
N GLU A 27 -2.47 -18.55 -25.11
CA GLU A 27 -2.40 -17.15 -25.54
C GLU A 27 -0.97 -16.73 -25.96
N GLN A 28 0.06 -17.37 -25.40
CA GLN A 28 1.46 -17.09 -25.76
C GLN A 28 1.87 -17.61 -27.15
N ASN A 29 0.96 -18.32 -27.85
CA ASN A 29 1.19 -18.83 -29.21
C ASN A 29 2.48 -19.67 -29.35
N LEU A 30 2.79 -20.47 -28.31
CA LEU A 30 3.96 -21.33 -28.24
C LEU A 30 3.88 -22.56 -29.18
N LYS A 31 2.76 -22.73 -29.89
CA LYS A 31 2.47 -23.86 -30.78
C LYS A 31 2.52 -25.23 -30.08
N LEU A 32 2.07 -25.28 -28.83
CA LEU A 32 1.85 -26.53 -28.08
C LEU A 32 0.61 -27.23 -28.64
N ASP A 33 0.67 -28.56 -28.73
CA ASP A 33 -0.50 -29.37 -29.08
C ASP A 33 -1.28 -29.85 -27.84
N ASP A 34 -2.39 -30.54 -28.07
CA ASP A 34 -3.24 -31.03 -26.97
C ASP A 34 -2.55 -32.11 -26.12
N ASP A 35 -1.59 -32.85 -26.67
CA ASP A 35 -0.82 -33.86 -25.95
C ASP A 35 0.18 -33.19 -25.00
N ASP A 36 0.87 -32.14 -25.46
CA ASP A 36 1.76 -31.31 -24.63
C ASP A 36 1.01 -30.72 -23.42
N LEU A 37 -0.16 -30.12 -23.66
CA LEU A 37 -1.02 -29.58 -22.61
C LEU A 37 -1.61 -30.70 -21.72
N GLY A 38 -1.86 -31.87 -22.29
CA GLY A 38 -2.29 -33.07 -21.57
C GLY A 38 -1.26 -33.55 -20.54
N ILE A 39 0.04 -33.41 -20.83
CA ILE A 39 1.11 -33.71 -19.87
C ILE A 39 1.00 -32.80 -18.64
N LEU A 40 0.78 -31.49 -18.84
CA LEU A 40 0.63 -30.54 -17.73
C LEU A 40 -0.57 -30.88 -16.84
N ARG A 41 -1.72 -31.23 -17.45
CA ARG A 41 -2.91 -31.71 -16.72
C ARG A 41 -2.64 -32.97 -15.93
N LYS A 42 -2.01 -33.96 -16.58
CA LYS A 42 -1.70 -35.26 -15.96
C LYS A 42 -0.78 -35.11 -14.75
N GLN A 43 0.20 -34.21 -14.84
CA GLN A 43 1.13 -33.91 -13.75
C GLN A 43 0.58 -32.88 -12.74
N LYS A 44 -0.62 -32.32 -13.00
CA LYS A 44 -1.27 -31.28 -12.18
C LYS A 44 -0.35 -30.08 -11.95
N VAL A 45 0.32 -29.63 -13.01
CA VAL A 45 1.23 -28.48 -12.94
C VAL A 45 0.42 -27.23 -12.63
N THR A 46 0.63 -26.64 -11.47
CA THR A 46 0.12 -25.30 -11.11
C THR A 46 1.13 -24.24 -11.53
N GLY A 47 0.72 -22.99 -11.62
CA GLY A 47 1.63 -21.92 -12.02
C GLY A 47 2.82 -21.74 -11.07
N LEU A 48 2.66 -21.97 -9.75
CA LEU A 48 3.81 -22.02 -8.83
C LEU A 48 4.80 -23.13 -9.21
N SER A 49 4.31 -24.35 -9.46
CA SER A 49 5.21 -25.46 -9.82
C SER A 49 5.85 -25.25 -11.19
N PHE A 50 5.11 -24.66 -12.15
CA PHE A 50 5.54 -24.35 -13.50
C PHE A 50 6.80 -23.50 -13.53
N LEU A 51 6.85 -22.47 -12.67
CA LEU A 51 7.98 -21.57 -12.54
C LEU A 51 9.29 -22.33 -12.23
N ASP A 52 9.22 -23.43 -11.46
CA ASP A 52 10.38 -24.22 -11.03
C ASP A 52 10.67 -25.47 -11.89
N LEU A 53 9.94 -25.65 -13.00
CA LEU A 53 10.19 -26.75 -13.93
C LEU A 53 11.35 -26.44 -14.85
N THR A 54 12.13 -27.48 -15.14
CA THR A 54 13.26 -27.45 -16.07
C THR A 54 12.89 -28.25 -17.31
N GLU A 55 13.58 -27.97 -18.41
CA GLU A 55 13.47 -28.72 -19.67
C GLU A 55 13.60 -30.23 -19.43
N GLU A 56 14.60 -30.66 -18.66
CA GLU A 56 14.83 -32.08 -18.31
C GLU A 56 13.64 -32.73 -17.58
N LYS A 57 12.90 -31.97 -16.74
CA LYS A 57 11.71 -32.51 -16.05
C LYS A 57 10.57 -32.76 -17.04
N TYR A 58 10.35 -31.86 -17.99
CA TYR A 58 9.35 -32.03 -19.03
C TYR A 58 9.66 -33.24 -19.92
N GLU A 59 10.92 -33.39 -20.35
CA GLU A 59 11.36 -34.56 -21.13
C GLU A 59 11.16 -35.87 -20.37
N LYS A 60 11.44 -35.89 -19.06
CA LYS A 60 11.20 -37.06 -18.20
C LYS A 60 9.73 -37.45 -18.12
N TRP A 61 8.81 -36.52 -18.34
CA TRP A 61 7.37 -36.79 -18.41
C TRP A 61 6.89 -37.25 -19.80
N GLY A 62 7.81 -37.36 -20.75
CA GLY A 62 7.54 -37.79 -22.12
C GLY A 62 7.28 -36.64 -23.10
N MET A 63 7.54 -35.39 -22.70
CA MET A 63 7.41 -34.24 -23.60
C MET A 63 8.59 -34.20 -24.59
N ALA A 64 8.33 -33.84 -25.84
CA ALA A 64 9.40 -33.63 -26.81
C ALA A 64 10.26 -32.41 -26.41
N GLY A 65 11.56 -32.46 -26.75
CA GLY A 65 12.51 -31.40 -26.38
C GLY A 65 12.09 -30.01 -26.86
N GLY A 66 11.48 -29.87 -28.04
CA GLY A 66 11.00 -28.58 -28.56
C GLY A 66 10.00 -27.86 -27.63
N PRO A 67 8.82 -28.45 -27.37
CA PRO A 67 7.87 -27.96 -26.36
C PRO A 67 8.50 -27.76 -24.97
N ALA A 68 9.34 -28.69 -24.52
CA ALA A 68 10.02 -28.61 -23.22
C ALA A 68 10.93 -27.36 -23.11
N THR A 69 11.74 -27.08 -24.14
CA THR A 69 12.57 -25.87 -24.21
C THR A 69 11.69 -24.61 -24.16
N LEU A 70 10.57 -24.58 -24.89
CA LEU A 70 9.68 -23.42 -24.96
C LEU A 70 9.02 -23.13 -23.61
N LEU A 71 8.50 -24.16 -22.93
CA LEU A 71 7.90 -24.00 -21.60
C LEU A 71 8.92 -23.56 -20.55
N ALA A 72 10.14 -24.12 -20.57
CA ALA A 72 11.20 -23.71 -19.66
C ALA A 72 11.63 -22.25 -19.89
N LYS A 73 11.70 -21.81 -21.15
CA LYS A 73 11.95 -20.40 -21.49
C LYS A 73 10.81 -19.50 -21.03
N GLU A 74 9.56 -19.91 -21.22
CA GLU A 74 8.40 -19.14 -20.79
C GLU A 74 8.33 -18.99 -19.27
N ALA A 75 8.58 -20.08 -18.52
CA ALA A 75 8.70 -20.05 -17.07
C ALA A 75 9.79 -19.08 -16.61
N LYS A 76 10.94 -19.05 -17.30
CA LYS A 76 12.01 -18.10 -17.05
C LYS A 76 11.59 -16.65 -17.37
N THR A 77 10.93 -16.42 -18.51
CA THR A 77 10.38 -15.11 -18.88
C THR A 77 9.39 -14.60 -17.85
N LEU A 78 8.52 -15.46 -17.33
CA LEU A 78 7.58 -15.11 -16.26
C LEU A 78 8.31 -14.78 -14.95
N LYS A 79 9.36 -15.53 -14.59
CA LYS A 79 10.23 -15.21 -13.44
C LYS A 79 10.96 -13.87 -13.58
N GLU A 80 11.39 -13.55 -14.81
CA GLU A 80 12.21 -12.38 -15.12
C GLU A 80 11.38 -11.18 -15.60
N LYS A 81 10.06 -11.32 -15.72
CA LYS A 81 9.18 -10.25 -16.20
C LYS A 81 9.37 -9.02 -15.30
N PRO A 82 9.69 -7.85 -15.87
CA PRO A 82 9.95 -6.67 -15.08
C PRO A 82 8.70 -6.32 -14.29
N LYS A 83 8.85 -6.23 -12.96
CA LYS A 83 7.80 -5.78 -12.06
C LYS A 83 7.32 -4.42 -12.50
N ARG A 84 6.01 -4.22 -12.49
CA ARG A 84 5.39 -2.96 -12.89
C ARG A 84 5.79 -1.87 -11.89
N ALA A 85 6.32 -0.76 -12.40
CA ALA A 85 6.66 0.38 -11.54
C ALA A 85 5.40 0.94 -10.89
N PHE A 86 5.45 1.28 -9.59
CA PHE A 86 4.29 1.90 -8.93
C PHE A 86 3.80 3.16 -9.66
N SER A 87 4.72 3.98 -10.15
CA SER A 87 4.43 5.20 -10.93
C SER A 87 3.64 4.98 -12.23
N SER A 88 3.50 3.74 -12.69
CA SER A 88 2.70 3.40 -13.87
C SER A 88 1.22 3.11 -13.55
N TYR A 89 0.84 3.04 -12.28
CA TYR A 89 -0.57 2.96 -11.87
C TYR A 89 -1.13 4.38 -11.83
N LYS A 90 -1.90 4.74 -12.87
CA LYS A 90 -2.50 6.07 -13.03
C LYS A 90 -4.01 6.08 -12.87
N SER A 91 -4.63 4.90 -12.89
CA SER A 91 -6.07 4.74 -12.81
C SER A 91 -6.45 4.14 -11.47
N LEU A 92 -7.26 4.86 -10.70
CA LEU A 92 -7.81 4.35 -9.45
C LEU A 92 -8.81 3.21 -9.71
N SER A 93 -9.63 3.30 -10.76
CA SER A 93 -10.59 2.25 -11.11
C SER A 93 -9.91 0.94 -11.50
N GLU A 94 -8.78 1.01 -12.22
CA GLU A 94 -7.96 -0.16 -12.53
C GLU A 94 -7.52 -0.90 -11.26
N VAL A 95 -7.06 -0.14 -10.25
CA VAL A 95 -6.58 -0.72 -8.99
C VAL A 95 -7.73 -1.19 -8.10
N LEU A 96 -8.86 -0.47 -8.11
CA LEU A 96 -10.04 -0.78 -7.31
C LEU A 96 -10.84 -1.98 -7.84
N ALA A 97 -10.78 -2.26 -9.15
CA ALA A 97 -11.44 -3.41 -9.77
C ALA A 97 -11.02 -4.73 -9.09
N LYS A 98 -9.75 -4.86 -8.68
CA LYS A 98 -9.24 -6.01 -7.93
C LYS A 98 -9.95 -6.28 -6.60
N TYR A 99 -10.59 -5.26 -6.04
CA TYR A 99 -11.35 -5.35 -4.79
C TYR A 99 -12.86 -5.42 -5.02
N GLY A 100 -13.29 -5.64 -6.27
CA GLY A 100 -14.71 -5.67 -6.65
C GLY A 100 -15.38 -4.29 -6.55
N ILE A 101 -14.61 -3.20 -6.66
CA ILE A 101 -15.11 -1.83 -6.60
C ILE A 101 -15.02 -1.22 -8.00
N ASP A 102 -16.17 -1.12 -8.68
CA ASP A 102 -16.29 -0.41 -9.95
C ASP A 102 -16.55 1.07 -9.71
N SER A 103 -15.48 1.86 -9.64
CA SER A 103 -15.57 3.30 -9.43
C SER A 103 -14.31 4.04 -9.86
N ASN A 104 -14.51 5.24 -10.40
CA ASN A 104 -13.44 6.19 -10.69
C ASN A 104 -13.14 7.15 -9.52
N GLY A 105 -13.94 7.11 -8.45
CA GLY A 105 -13.85 8.00 -7.29
C GLY A 105 -13.58 7.25 -5.99
N THR A 106 -13.26 8.00 -4.94
CA THR A 106 -13.00 7.44 -3.60
C THR A 106 -14.26 7.16 -2.80
N ASP A 107 -15.40 7.76 -3.17
CA ASP A 107 -16.67 7.73 -2.46
C ASP A 107 -17.28 6.33 -2.29
N THR A 108 -16.89 5.38 -3.13
CA THR A 108 -17.30 3.98 -3.09
C THR A 108 -16.38 3.10 -2.24
N ILE A 109 -15.18 3.58 -1.87
CA ILE A 109 -14.25 2.82 -1.03
C ILE A 109 -14.87 2.67 0.37
N PRO A 110 -14.99 1.44 0.90
CA PRO A 110 -15.59 1.21 2.21
C PRO A 110 -14.89 1.99 3.32
N LEU A 111 -15.68 2.52 4.27
CA LEU A 111 -15.13 3.22 5.43
C LEU A 111 -14.67 2.25 6.53
N PHE A 112 -13.60 2.62 7.24
CA PHE A 112 -13.23 2.02 8.53
C PHE A 112 -13.21 3.08 9.64
N SER A 113 -13.39 2.65 10.89
CA SER A 113 -13.28 3.50 12.06
C SER A 113 -11.82 3.88 12.33
N LEU A 114 -11.48 5.16 12.10
CA LEU A 114 -10.14 5.69 12.35
C LEU A 114 -9.79 5.59 13.84
N GLN A 115 -8.59 5.08 14.11
CA GLN A 115 -8.01 5.15 15.44
C GLN A 115 -7.41 6.55 15.61
N THR A 116 -7.85 7.28 16.63
CA THR A 116 -7.39 8.64 16.93
C THR A 116 -6.72 8.68 18.30
N HIS A 117 -5.75 9.57 18.44
CA HIS A 117 -5.13 9.90 19.70
C HIS A 117 -5.37 11.38 20.03
N GLU A 118 -5.79 11.66 21.25
CA GLU A 118 -5.97 13.02 21.72
C GLU A 118 -4.60 13.65 22.01
N ILE A 119 -4.24 14.68 21.23
CA ILE A 119 -3.01 15.44 21.43
C ILE A 119 -3.26 16.53 22.47
N GLN A 120 -2.49 16.53 23.55
CA GLN A 120 -2.62 17.55 24.59
C GLN A 120 -2.09 18.90 24.10
N GLU A 121 -2.74 19.98 24.53
CA GLU A 121 -2.35 21.35 24.19
C GLU A 121 -0.93 21.69 24.65
N SER A 122 -0.51 21.11 25.76
CA SER A 122 0.81 21.27 26.35
C SER A 122 1.83 20.22 25.89
N ASP A 123 1.50 19.39 24.89
CA ASP A 123 2.42 18.37 24.40
C ASP A 123 3.66 19.01 23.76
N LYS A 124 4.84 18.70 24.32
CA LYS A 124 6.13 19.28 23.90
C LYS A 124 6.45 19.02 22.43
N HIS A 125 6.08 17.84 21.90
CA HIS A 125 6.37 17.47 20.52
C HIS A 125 5.45 18.21 19.58
N PHE A 126 4.18 18.36 19.96
CA PHE A 126 3.22 19.14 19.19
C PHE A 126 3.58 20.63 19.14
N GLU A 127 3.96 21.25 20.27
CA GLU A 127 4.43 22.64 20.30
C GLU A 127 5.70 22.82 19.44
N HIS A 128 6.62 21.84 19.46
CA HIS A 128 7.79 21.85 18.59
C HIS A 128 7.41 21.74 17.10
N CYS A 129 6.47 20.86 16.76
CA CYS A 129 5.92 20.72 15.40
C CYS A 129 5.36 22.05 14.89
N MET A 130 4.57 22.73 15.71
CA MET A 130 4.01 24.04 15.36
C MET A 130 5.10 25.08 15.14
N ALA A 131 6.13 25.13 16.00
CA ALA A 131 7.26 26.03 15.79
C ALA A 131 7.99 25.75 14.47
N GLU A 132 8.23 24.47 14.15
CA GLU A 132 8.83 24.02 12.91
C GLU A 132 8.00 24.39 11.66
N ILE A 133 6.69 24.24 11.72
CA ILE A 133 5.76 24.62 10.65
C ILE A 133 5.77 26.13 10.43
N LEU A 134 5.70 26.93 11.50
CA LEU A 134 5.72 28.39 11.41
C LEU A 134 7.03 28.93 10.82
N VAL A 135 8.16 28.32 11.15
CA VAL A 135 9.47 28.69 10.56
C VAL A 135 9.45 28.49 9.05
N ARG A 136 8.92 27.36 8.57
CA ARG A 136 8.81 27.07 7.13
C ARG A 136 7.84 28.01 6.45
N LEU A 137 6.69 28.26 7.08
CA LEU A 137 5.68 29.18 6.59
C LEU A 137 6.24 30.61 6.43
N LYS A 138 7.07 31.05 7.38
CA LYS A 138 7.76 32.35 7.31
C LYS A 138 8.75 32.45 6.15
N ASN A 139 9.37 31.33 5.76
CA ASN A 139 10.39 31.31 4.72
C ASN A 139 9.81 31.06 3.32
N TYR A 140 8.79 30.21 3.21
CA TYR A 140 8.20 29.80 1.93
C TYR A 140 6.88 30.51 1.60
N GLY A 141 6.29 31.20 2.58
CA GLY A 141 4.96 31.75 2.47
C GLY A 141 3.88 30.67 2.50
N SER A 142 2.67 31.05 2.08
CA SER A 142 1.48 30.19 2.14
C SER A 142 1.64 28.93 1.27
N LEU A 143 1.21 27.77 1.76
CA LEU A 143 1.23 26.54 0.97
C LEU A 143 0.01 26.49 0.06
N VAL A 144 0.23 26.56 -1.25
CA VAL A 144 -0.82 26.59 -2.28
C VAL A 144 -0.92 25.26 -3.02
N VAL A 145 -1.96 25.09 -3.83
CA VAL A 145 -2.31 23.82 -4.50
C VAL A 145 -1.17 23.29 -5.40
N ASP A 146 -0.46 24.20 -6.07
CA ASP A 146 0.65 23.87 -6.97
C ASP A 146 2.04 24.04 -6.33
N SER A 147 2.12 24.10 -4.99
CA SER A 147 3.40 24.17 -4.29
C SER A 147 4.30 22.99 -4.67
N LEU A 148 5.60 23.26 -4.83
CA LEU A 148 6.61 22.27 -5.18
C LEU A 148 6.64 21.13 -4.16
N GLU A 149 6.87 19.91 -4.65
CA GLU A 149 6.95 18.69 -3.84
C GLU A 149 7.96 18.80 -2.70
N ALA A 150 9.17 19.33 -2.99
CA ALA A 150 10.17 19.55 -1.96
C ALA A 150 9.67 20.42 -0.81
N MET A 151 8.84 21.44 -1.08
CA MET A 151 8.25 22.28 -0.04
C MET A 151 7.16 21.53 0.73
N ARG A 152 6.25 20.81 0.05
CA ARG A 152 5.18 20.02 0.70
C ARG A 152 5.77 18.97 1.64
N ASN A 153 6.79 18.26 1.18
CA ASN A 153 7.48 17.23 1.95
C ASN A 153 8.06 17.74 3.27
N GLU A 154 8.49 18.99 3.35
CA GLU A 154 8.95 19.56 4.61
C GLU A 154 7.85 19.64 5.69
N TYR A 155 6.61 19.96 5.30
CA TYR A 155 5.47 19.98 6.22
C TYR A 155 5.01 18.56 6.57
N VAL A 156 4.98 17.65 5.59
CA VAL A 156 4.64 16.22 5.80
C VAL A 156 5.62 15.60 6.79
N VAL A 157 6.92 15.78 6.58
CA VAL A 157 7.98 15.24 7.45
C VAL A 157 7.87 15.77 8.88
N ALA A 158 7.59 17.08 9.06
CA ALA A 158 7.41 17.65 10.39
C ALA A 158 6.27 16.97 11.17
N ILE A 159 5.15 16.70 10.50
CA ILE A 159 3.98 16.02 11.10
C ILE A 159 4.30 14.54 11.38
N LEU A 160 4.90 13.82 10.43
CA LEU A 160 5.24 12.40 10.58
C LEU A 160 6.29 12.17 11.68
N HIS A 161 7.34 12.98 11.76
CA HIS A 161 8.34 12.92 12.83
C HIS A 161 7.71 13.17 14.20
N THR A 162 6.83 14.16 14.29
CA THR A 162 6.11 14.46 15.53
C THR A 162 5.23 13.29 15.93
N ALA A 163 4.50 12.70 14.98
CA ALA A 163 3.65 11.53 15.24
C ALA A 163 4.47 10.36 15.79
N ILE A 164 5.62 10.06 15.18
CA ILE A 164 6.54 9.01 15.64
C ILE A 164 7.01 9.27 17.07
N ASN A 165 7.39 10.50 17.40
CA ASN A 165 7.89 10.84 18.74
C ASN A 165 6.80 10.74 19.80
N ILE A 166 5.57 11.18 19.50
CA ILE A 166 4.42 11.01 20.41
C ILE A 166 4.07 9.53 20.58
N THR A 167 4.11 8.74 19.50
CA THR A 167 3.89 7.30 19.58
C THR A 167 4.96 6.64 20.47
N ARG A 168 6.25 6.92 20.25
CA ARG A 168 7.36 6.42 21.08
C ARG A 168 7.16 6.75 22.56
N ASP A 169 6.89 8.01 22.90
CA ASP A 169 6.70 8.44 24.28
C ASP A 169 5.48 7.77 24.93
N SER A 170 4.43 7.47 24.15
CA SER A 170 3.18 6.91 24.69
C SER A 170 3.09 5.38 24.71
N THR A 171 3.87 4.66 23.90
CA THR A 171 3.84 3.19 23.83
C THR A 171 5.16 2.53 24.20
N GLY A 172 6.27 3.26 24.20
CA GLY A 172 7.62 2.70 24.33
C GLY A 172 8.12 1.98 23.07
N GLU A 173 7.35 1.99 21.98
CA GLU A 173 7.70 1.28 20.75
C GLU A 173 8.72 2.04 19.92
N GLU A 174 9.77 1.35 19.48
CA GLU A 174 10.80 1.95 18.63
C GLU A 174 10.37 1.93 17.16
N LEU A 175 9.92 3.10 16.68
CA LEU A 175 9.59 3.33 15.28
C LEU A 175 10.75 3.97 14.52
N SER A 176 10.85 3.73 13.22
CA SER A 176 11.78 4.45 12.34
C SER A 176 11.09 4.88 11.06
N MET A 177 11.51 6.01 10.50
CA MET A 177 11.04 6.50 9.20
C MET A 177 12.16 6.37 8.16
N ARG A 178 11.79 5.99 6.93
CA ARG A 178 12.69 5.87 5.79
C ARG A 178 12.10 6.65 4.62
N PRO A 179 12.71 7.79 4.22
CA PRO A 179 12.34 8.45 2.98
C PRO A 179 12.80 7.61 1.78
N GLU A 180 12.09 7.71 0.66
CA GLU A 180 12.40 7.01 -0.60
C GLU A 180 12.63 5.50 -0.44
N TYR A 181 11.84 4.85 0.43
CA TYR A 181 12.04 3.44 0.74
C TYR A 181 11.61 2.55 -0.42
N GLU A 182 12.47 1.63 -0.84
CA GLU A 182 12.17 0.69 -1.91
C GLU A 182 11.26 -0.44 -1.41
N VAL A 183 10.08 -0.55 -2.01
CA VAL A 183 9.13 -1.64 -1.80
C VAL A 183 9.17 -2.56 -3.01
N ILE A 184 9.41 -3.84 -2.75
CA ILE A 184 9.45 -4.89 -3.77
C ILE A 184 8.31 -5.86 -3.48
N GLY A 185 7.18 -5.66 -4.14
CA GLY A 185 6.07 -6.62 -4.17
C GLY A 185 6.28 -7.72 -5.19
N ASP A 186 5.27 -8.55 -5.40
CA ASP A 186 5.36 -9.66 -6.35
C ASP A 186 5.20 -9.16 -7.78
N ASP A 187 4.18 -8.35 -8.05
CA ASP A 187 3.90 -7.77 -9.37
C ASP A 187 4.49 -6.38 -9.58
N SER A 188 4.83 -5.70 -8.48
CA SER A 188 5.11 -4.26 -8.51
C SER A 188 6.32 -3.89 -7.68
N THR A 189 7.02 -2.84 -8.11
CA THR A 189 8.19 -2.34 -7.39
C THR A 189 8.32 -0.84 -7.54
N GLY A 190 9.02 -0.21 -6.60
CA GLY A 190 9.34 1.20 -6.65
C GLY A 190 9.55 1.80 -5.27
N ARG A 191 9.95 3.06 -5.27
CA ARG A 191 10.13 3.84 -4.04
C ARG A 191 8.81 4.45 -3.62
N VAL A 192 8.61 4.51 -2.31
CA VAL A 192 7.54 5.28 -1.66
C VAL A 192 8.15 6.53 -1.04
N ASP A 193 7.39 7.62 -0.92
CA ASP A 193 7.94 8.86 -0.39
C ASP A 193 8.40 8.69 1.06
N PHE A 194 7.56 8.09 1.90
CA PHE A 194 7.93 7.76 3.28
C PHE A 194 7.39 6.40 3.72
N ALA A 195 8.25 5.59 4.34
CA ALA A 195 7.87 4.37 5.02
C ALA A 195 8.16 4.47 6.52
N ILE A 196 7.18 4.10 7.35
CA ILE A 196 7.35 3.98 8.81
C ILE A 196 7.37 2.50 9.18
N LYS A 197 8.36 2.10 9.99
CA LYS A 197 8.62 0.72 10.39
C LYS A 197 8.71 0.56 11.91
N LYS A 198 8.33 -0.61 12.42
CA LYS A 198 8.75 -1.14 13.74
C LYS A 198 9.62 -2.35 13.46
N ALA A 199 10.87 -2.31 13.95
CA ALA A 199 11.91 -3.24 13.55
C ALA A 199 11.94 -3.41 12.01
N GLU A 200 11.68 -4.62 11.50
CA GLU A 200 11.70 -4.91 10.08
C GLU A 200 10.35 -4.81 9.36
N ASN A 201 9.26 -4.61 10.09
CA ASN A 201 7.92 -4.64 9.53
C ASN A 201 7.43 -3.22 9.24
N LEU A 202 6.86 -3.05 8.05
CA LEU A 202 6.23 -1.81 7.63
C LEU A 202 4.93 -1.62 8.42
N ILE A 203 4.69 -0.41 8.90
CA ILE A 203 3.49 0.00 9.63
C ILE A 203 2.64 0.95 8.79
N CYS A 204 3.31 1.90 8.12
CA CYS A 204 2.63 2.92 7.34
C CYS A 204 3.43 3.30 6.10
N ILE A 205 2.74 3.51 4.98
CA ILE A 205 3.31 4.01 3.72
C ILE A 205 2.64 5.34 3.39
N THR A 206 3.44 6.38 3.14
CA THR A 206 2.96 7.71 2.76
C THR A 206 3.39 8.04 1.34
N GLU A 207 2.46 8.57 0.56
CA GLU A 207 2.67 9.14 -0.76
C GLU A 207 2.25 10.63 -0.75
N ASP A 208 3.18 11.53 -1.08
CA ASP A 208 2.91 12.95 -1.33
C ASP A 208 2.63 13.16 -2.82
N LYS A 209 1.52 13.83 -3.14
CA LYS A 209 1.17 14.21 -4.51
C LYS A 209 0.69 15.65 -4.58
N PRO A 210 0.91 16.32 -5.72
CA PRO A 210 0.15 17.53 -5.99
C PRO A 210 -1.34 17.19 -6.15
N GLU A 211 -2.22 18.13 -5.80
CA GLU A 211 -3.69 17.95 -5.82
C GLU A 211 -4.22 17.34 -7.13
N ARG A 212 -3.72 17.85 -8.27
CA ARG A 212 -4.11 17.35 -9.61
C ARG A 212 -3.83 15.86 -9.85
N ASN A 213 -2.91 15.27 -9.09
CA ASN A 213 -2.51 13.86 -9.20
C ASN A 213 -2.93 13.05 -7.96
N LEU A 214 -3.84 13.55 -7.12
CA LEU A 214 -4.26 12.88 -5.90
C LEU A 214 -4.86 11.48 -6.16
N ILE A 215 -5.70 11.36 -7.20
CA ILE A 215 -6.31 10.07 -7.60
C ILE A 215 -5.25 9.07 -8.08
N GLU A 216 -4.25 9.54 -8.80
CA GLU A 216 -3.08 8.74 -9.17
C GLU A 216 -2.31 8.30 -7.91
N GLY A 217 -2.07 9.21 -6.97
CA GLY A 217 -1.44 8.89 -5.67
C GLY A 217 -2.16 7.81 -4.90
N LEU A 218 -3.49 7.83 -4.87
CA LEU A 218 -4.30 6.78 -4.25
C LEU A 218 -4.13 5.43 -4.95
N ALA A 219 -4.16 5.40 -6.28
CA ALA A 219 -3.93 4.18 -7.04
C ALA A 219 -2.54 3.57 -6.74
N GLN A 220 -1.51 4.42 -6.73
CA GLN A 220 -0.14 4.04 -6.41
C GLN A 220 -0.02 3.52 -4.97
N ASN A 221 -0.57 4.25 -4.00
CA ASN A 221 -0.50 3.89 -2.59
C ASN A 221 -1.21 2.57 -2.30
N ILE A 222 -2.38 2.30 -2.90
CA ILE A 222 -3.07 1.01 -2.73
C ILE A 222 -2.18 -0.16 -3.20
N LYS A 223 -1.48 -0.02 -4.33
CA LYS A 223 -0.54 -1.04 -4.82
C LYS A 223 0.72 -1.17 -3.96
N GLN A 224 1.23 -0.06 -3.44
CA GLN A 224 2.35 -0.06 -2.49
C GLN A 224 1.95 -0.75 -1.19
N LEU A 225 0.73 -0.52 -0.67
CA LEU A 225 0.22 -1.15 0.54
C LEU A 225 0.11 -2.66 0.40
N GLU A 226 -0.47 -3.12 -0.71
CA GLU A 226 -0.56 -4.54 -1.02
C GLU A 226 0.84 -5.20 -1.02
N SER A 227 1.78 -4.62 -1.77
CA SER A 227 3.15 -5.10 -1.90
C SER A 227 3.90 -5.12 -0.56
N SER A 228 3.68 -4.08 0.25
CA SER A 228 4.29 -3.92 1.57
C SER A 228 3.73 -4.94 2.58
N CYS A 229 2.42 -5.18 2.56
CA CYS A 229 1.78 -6.17 3.41
C CYS A 229 2.26 -7.60 3.08
N GLN A 230 2.38 -7.92 1.79
CA GLN A 230 2.98 -9.18 1.34
C GLN A 230 4.43 -9.34 1.82
N THR A 231 5.22 -8.26 1.76
CA THR A 231 6.60 -8.25 2.25
C THR A 231 6.66 -8.57 3.75
N ASN A 232 5.79 -7.97 4.56
CA ASN A 232 5.69 -8.29 5.99
C ASN A 232 5.32 -9.76 6.21
N LEU A 233 4.31 -10.27 5.51
CA LEU A 233 3.88 -11.67 5.63
C LEU A 233 5.02 -12.64 5.30
N LYS A 234 5.76 -12.42 4.20
CA LYS A 234 6.90 -13.27 3.81
C LYS A 234 8.00 -13.35 4.86
N LYS A 235 8.22 -12.29 5.64
CA LYS A 235 9.18 -12.30 6.77
C LYS A 235 8.70 -13.16 7.94
N ARG A 236 7.38 -13.35 8.10
CA ARG A 236 6.77 -14.12 9.21
C ARG A 236 6.56 -15.61 8.93
N LYS A 237 6.48 -16.03 7.66
CA LYS A 237 6.20 -17.42 7.19
C LYS A 237 7.21 -18.52 7.59
N ARG A 238 7.93 -18.38 8.69
CA ARG A 238 8.82 -19.43 9.19
C ARG A 238 8.09 -20.54 9.95
N ASN A 239 6.84 -20.37 10.43
CA ASN A 239 6.17 -21.37 11.31
C ASN A 239 4.61 -21.41 11.37
N ASP A 240 3.81 -20.58 10.70
CA ASP A 240 2.33 -20.55 10.89
C ASP A 240 1.53 -20.55 9.57
N ASP A 241 0.39 -21.26 9.55
CA ASP A 241 -0.52 -21.43 8.40
C ASP A 241 -1.55 -20.28 8.23
N ASP A 242 -1.60 -19.29 9.14
CA ASP A 242 -2.56 -18.16 9.07
C ASP A 242 -1.85 -16.83 8.74
N ASP A 243 -1.90 -16.45 7.47
CA ASP A 243 -1.23 -15.27 6.92
C ASP A 243 -2.13 -14.02 6.95
N PHE A 244 -2.47 -13.51 8.14
CA PHE A 244 -3.16 -12.22 8.28
C PHE A 244 -2.22 -11.10 8.78
N ASP A 245 -2.16 -10.03 8.01
CA ASP A 245 -1.57 -8.75 8.41
C ASP A 245 -2.41 -7.59 7.86
N TYR A 246 -2.10 -6.38 8.31
CA TYR A 246 -2.72 -5.16 7.78
C TYR A 246 -1.71 -4.01 7.78
N LEU A 247 -1.99 -3.01 6.96
CA LEU A 247 -1.09 -1.87 6.78
C LEU A 247 -1.90 -0.58 6.57
N TYR A 248 -1.39 0.52 7.11
CA TYR A 248 -1.98 1.84 6.91
C TYR A 248 -1.30 2.59 5.77
N GLY A 249 -2.09 3.30 4.98
CA GLY A 249 -1.61 4.20 3.93
C GLY A 249 -2.01 5.63 4.20
N ILE A 250 -1.15 6.54 3.79
CA ILE A 250 -1.42 7.98 3.77
C ILE A 250 -1.17 8.46 2.35
N VAL A 251 -2.15 9.18 1.79
CA VAL A 251 -1.94 9.98 0.59
C VAL A 251 -2.20 11.42 0.95
N THR A 252 -1.25 12.30 0.66
CA THR A 252 -1.33 13.69 1.09
C THR A 252 -0.85 14.67 0.04
N THR A 253 -1.37 15.89 0.13
CA THR A 253 -0.87 17.07 -0.59
C THR A 253 -0.19 18.05 0.38
N ALA A 254 0.23 17.55 1.55
CA ALA A 254 0.51 18.27 2.80
C ALA A 254 -0.69 19.06 3.38
N ARG A 255 -1.54 19.62 2.53
CA ARG A 255 -2.78 20.30 2.89
C ARG A 255 -3.88 19.31 3.19
N ASP A 256 -4.12 18.36 2.29
CA ASP A 256 -5.15 17.35 2.44
C ASP A 256 -4.55 15.99 2.76
N TRP A 257 -5.15 15.28 3.71
CA TRP A 257 -4.67 13.97 4.19
C TRP A 257 -5.77 12.93 4.08
N HIS A 258 -5.48 11.88 3.30
CA HIS A 258 -6.33 10.71 3.11
C HIS A 258 -5.69 9.50 3.77
N PHE A 259 -6.50 8.75 4.51
CA PHE A 259 -6.05 7.58 5.26
C PHE A 259 -6.66 6.32 4.69
N LEU A 260 -5.82 5.34 4.39
CA LEU A 260 -6.19 4.04 3.85
C LEU A 260 -5.83 2.93 4.83
N LEU A 261 -6.60 1.85 4.78
CA LEU A 261 -6.34 0.61 5.50
C LEU A 261 -6.42 -0.55 4.52
N TYR A 262 -5.30 -1.24 4.36
CA TYR A 262 -5.21 -2.47 3.58
C TYR A 262 -5.22 -3.70 4.48
N THR A 263 -6.00 -4.70 4.08
CA THR A 263 -5.90 -6.10 4.52
C THR A 263 -5.90 -7.00 3.30
N PRO A 264 -5.43 -8.25 3.37
CA PRO A 264 -5.54 -9.19 2.26
C PRO A 264 -6.93 -9.20 1.61
N GLY A 265 -6.98 -8.85 0.32
CA GLY A 265 -8.20 -8.80 -0.49
C GLY A 265 -9.20 -7.67 -0.18
N LYS A 266 -8.89 -6.70 0.69
CA LYS A 266 -9.79 -5.57 0.98
C LYS A 266 -9.04 -4.26 1.20
N ILE A 267 -9.55 -3.20 0.60
CA ILE A 267 -9.15 -1.81 0.84
C ILE A 267 -10.28 -1.04 1.54
N SER A 268 -9.91 -0.11 2.42
CA SER A 268 -10.86 0.77 3.11
C SER A 268 -10.23 2.16 3.31
N GLN A 269 -11.06 3.19 3.44
CA GLN A 269 -10.63 4.57 3.71
C GLN A 269 -11.15 5.06 5.06
N GLY A 270 -10.44 5.97 5.71
CA GLY A 270 -10.79 6.45 7.04
C GLY A 270 -11.96 7.45 7.05
N SER A 271 -12.13 8.19 5.95
CA SER A 271 -13.14 9.23 5.80
C SER A 271 -13.45 9.47 4.33
N LYS A 272 -14.65 9.99 4.03
CA LYS A 272 -15.01 10.41 2.66
C LYS A 272 -14.32 11.70 2.22
N LEU A 273 -14.09 12.61 3.16
CA LEU A 273 -13.42 13.89 2.95
C LEU A 273 -12.02 13.84 3.57
N PRO A 274 -11.04 14.54 2.98
CA PRO A 274 -9.72 14.64 3.57
C PRO A 274 -9.75 15.37 4.91
N PHE A 275 -8.69 15.15 5.68
CA PHE A 275 -8.35 16.00 6.81
C PHE A 275 -7.47 17.14 6.30
N SER A 276 -8.03 18.34 6.27
CA SER A 276 -7.37 19.51 5.68
C SER A 276 -6.61 20.34 6.71
N ILE A 277 -5.46 20.87 6.30
CA ILE A 277 -4.63 21.85 7.00
C ILE A 277 -4.48 23.06 6.10
N VAL A 278 -4.76 24.25 6.63
CA VAL A 278 -4.62 25.52 5.91
C VAL A 278 -3.33 26.19 6.35
N PHE A 279 -2.34 26.24 5.46
CA PHE A 279 -1.08 26.94 5.68
C PHE A 279 -1.15 28.33 5.02
N SER A 280 -1.60 29.33 5.77
CA SER A 280 -1.65 30.74 5.36
C SER A 280 -0.59 31.55 6.11
N GLU A 281 0.09 32.48 5.45
CA GLU A 281 1.02 33.43 6.11
C GLU A 281 0.36 34.23 7.23
N ASP A 282 -0.95 34.45 7.16
CA ASP A 282 -1.71 35.11 8.22
C ASP A 282 -1.70 34.31 9.55
N ALA A 283 -1.35 33.02 9.50
CA ALA A 283 -1.13 32.18 10.67
C ALA A 283 0.20 32.46 11.40
N LEU A 284 1.06 33.35 10.88
CA LEU A 284 2.28 33.77 11.58
C LEU A 284 1.97 34.66 12.80
N ASP A 285 0.81 35.32 12.82
CA ASP A 285 0.29 35.97 14.01
C ASP A 285 -0.42 34.95 14.91
N LYS A 286 0.17 34.65 16.07
CA LYS A 286 -0.37 33.64 17.00
C LYS A 286 -1.73 34.00 17.60
N GLU A 287 -2.13 35.27 17.55
CA GLU A 287 -3.44 35.70 18.02
C GLU A 287 -4.53 35.59 16.93
N SER A 288 -4.15 35.31 15.68
CA SER A 288 -5.06 35.26 14.54
C SER A 288 -5.98 34.04 14.52
N VAL A 289 -7.07 34.14 13.77
CA VAL A 289 -7.99 33.02 13.54
C VAL A 289 -7.31 31.96 12.65
N GLU A 290 -6.44 32.40 11.76
CA GLU A 290 -5.67 31.58 10.84
C GLU A 290 -4.64 30.72 11.58
N TYR A 291 -3.98 31.25 12.63
CA TYR A 291 -3.12 30.45 13.49
C TYR A 291 -3.89 29.35 14.22
N ARG A 292 -5.05 29.67 14.78
CA ARG A 292 -5.92 28.68 15.43
C ARG A 292 -6.37 27.61 14.44
N THR A 293 -6.77 28.02 13.24
CA THR A 293 -7.19 27.11 12.17
C THR A 293 -6.06 26.18 11.72
N LEU A 294 -4.85 26.72 11.49
CA LEU A 294 -3.66 25.93 11.19
C LEU A 294 -3.39 24.92 12.30
N ARG A 295 -3.36 25.40 13.55
CA ARG A 295 -3.02 24.59 14.71
C ARG A 295 -4.04 23.47 14.95
N ASP A 296 -5.32 23.74 14.82
CA ASP A 296 -6.39 22.74 14.93
C ASP A 296 -6.32 21.70 13.82
N GLY A 297 -6.03 22.13 12.58
CA GLY A 297 -5.80 21.25 11.44
C GLY A 297 -4.64 20.30 11.68
N VAL A 298 -3.47 20.84 12.05
CA VAL A 298 -2.27 20.04 12.39
C VAL A 298 -2.57 19.08 13.53
N LYS A 299 -3.20 19.56 14.61
CA LYS A 299 -3.56 18.73 15.77
C LYS A 299 -4.44 17.55 15.38
N LYS A 300 -5.45 17.79 14.53
CA LYS A 300 -6.40 16.78 14.08
C LYS A 300 -5.72 15.72 13.22
N VAL A 301 -4.93 16.12 12.23
CA VAL A 301 -4.15 15.19 11.38
C VAL A 301 -3.17 14.41 12.23
N LEU A 302 -2.40 15.08 13.09
CA LEU A 302 -1.43 14.47 13.99
C LEU A 302 -2.09 13.42 14.90
N GLY A 303 -3.26 13.73 15.46
CA GLY A 303 -4.03 12.79 16.29
C GLY A 303 -4.44 11.53 15.54
N VAL A 304 -4.82 11.64 14.26
CA VAL A 304 -5.10 10.47 13.42
C VAL A 304 -3.82 9.68 13.17
N VAL A 305 -2.74 10.31 12.69
CA VAL A 305 -1.48 9.61 12.39
C VAL A 305 -0.95 8.88 13.63
N VAL A 306 -0.92 9.53 14.79
CA VAL A 306 -0.49 8.90 16.05
C VAL A 306 -1.39 7.72 16.39
N GLY A 307 -2.72 7.84 16.25
CA GLY A 307 -3.65 6.75 16.51
C GLY A 307 -3.38 5.52 15.64
N LEU A 308 -3.15 5.72 14.34
CA LEU A 308 -2.81 4.64 13.39
C LEU A 308 -1.46 3.99 13.71
N LEU A 309 -0.43 4.80 14.00
CA LEU A 309 0.89 4.29 14.35
C LEU A 309 0.86 3.49 15.66
N LYS A 310 0.14 3.98 16.67
CA LYS A 310 -0.04 3.28 17.96
C LYS A 310 -0.75 1.96 17.76
N ASP A 311 -1.86 1.96 17.02
CA ASP A 311 -2.61 0.73 16.76
C ASP A 311 -1.72 -0.35 16.15
N ARG A 312 -1.07 -0.03 15.03
CA ARG A 312 -0.32 -1.02 14.28
C ARG A 312 0.99 -1.42 14.97
N ALA A 313 1.66 -0.51 15.68
CA ALA A 313 2.87 -0.81 16.42
C ALA A 313 2.61 -1.77 17.59
N CYS A 314 1.56 -1.50 18.39
CA CYS A 314 1.17 -2.35 19.51
C CYS A 314 0.62 -3.70 19.05
N ALA A 315 0.00 -3.76 17.88
CA ALA A 315 -0.50 -5.01 17.31
C ALA A 315 0.59 -5.84 16.61
N GLU A 316 1.84 -5.37 16.47
CA GLU A 316 2.86 -6.10 15.70
C GLU A 316 3.08 -7.53 16.20
N ASP A 317 3.13 -7.70 17.53
CA ASP A 317 3.36 -8.96 18.21
C ASP A 317 2.06 -9.77 18.44
N ASP A 318 0.90 -9.24 18.02
CA ASP A 318 -0.37 -9.96 18.08
C ASP A 318 -0.42 -11.10 17.04
N SER A 319 -1.14 -12.18 17.40
CA SER A 319 -1.43 -13.28 16.50
C SER A 319 -2.26 -12.80 15.29
N PRO A 320 -2.17 -13.48 14.13
CA PRO A 320 -2.99 -13.19 12.95
C PRO A 320 -4.49 -13.07 13.26
N SER A 321 -5.02 -13.99 14.07
CA SER A 321 -6.41 -14.00 14.54
C SER A 321 -6.80 -12.76 15.35
N LYS A 322 -5.92 -12.26 16.23
CA LYS A 322 -6.16 -11.04 17.01
C LYS A 322 -6.16 -9.80 16.13
N LYS A 323 -5.19 -9.71 15.21
CA LYS A 323 -5.13 -8.65 14.19
C LYS A 323 -6.41 -8.65 13.35
N LYS A 324 -6.88 -9.82 12.93
CA LYS A 324 -8.11 -9.95 12.14
C LYS A 324 -9.34 -9.46 12.90
N ALA A 325 -9.54 -9.92 14.13
CA ALA A 325 -10.67 -9.49 14.98
C ALA A 325 -10.68 -7.97 15.19
N ARG A 326 -9.50 -7.38 15.43
CA ARG A 326 -9.31 -5.93 15.56
C ARG A 326 -9.78 -5.17 14.31
N ILE A 327 -9.41 -5.62 13.11
CA ILE A 327 -9.82 -4.95 11.87
C ILE A 327 -11.31 -5.17 11.54
N GLU A 328 -11.86 -6.33 11.88
CA GLU A 328 -13.30 -6.58 11.76
C GLU A 328 -14.11 -5.63 12.63
N GLU A 329 -13.65 -5.37 13.86
CA GLU A 329 -14.25 -4.38 14.77
C GLU A 329 -14.25 -2.97 14.17
N TYR A 330 -13.17 -2.57 13.50
CA TYR A 330 -13.08 -1.26 12.85
C TYR A 330 -14.03 -1.10 11.68
N ARG A 331 -14.44 -2.20 11.04
CA ARG A 331 -15.41 -2.20 9.94
C ARG A 331 -16.85 -2.30 10.42
N SER A 332 -17.08 -2.86 11.61
CA SER A 332 -18.43 -3.02 12.18
C SER A 332 -18.90 -1.79 12.99
N LYS A 333 -17.98 -1.01 13.55
CA LYS A 333 -18.31 0.25 14.24
C LYS A 333 -18.71 1.32 13.22
N LYS A 334 -20.01 1.39 12.92
CA LYS A 334 -20.63 2.49 12.18
C LYS A 334 -21.73 3.15 13.01
#